data_AF-A0A4Z0JDA3-F1
#
_entry.id   AF-A0A4Z0JDA3-F1
#
_cell.length_a   1.000
_cell.length_b   1.000
_cell.length_c   1.000
_cell.angle_alpha   90.00
_cell.angle_beta   90.00
_cell.angle_gamma   90.00
#
_symmetry.space_group_name_H-M   'P 1'
#
loop_
_entity.id
_entity.type
_entity.pdbx_description
1 polymer ?
#
loop_
_entity_poly.entity_id
_entity_poly.type
_entity_poly.pdbx_seq_one_letter_code
_entity_poly.pdbx_strand_id
1 'polypeptide(L)'
;MAEVLTVLQEFDVFGNGDASPYGIDTPKINAQFVGVTPAVAFDVHNQPKLARVNARKLRDIEQAVRQQFAPQLNTLGGPDLAENLGVIQQLITAFKDRLEQDLLVPEQLELESLTTSGEWLTYWQDEAPLVRAKEQQRTNLPKDF
;
A
#
# COMPACT_ATOMS: atom_id res chain seq x y z
N MET A 1 0.48 -33.42 -5.99
CA MET A 1 0.47 -32.18 -6.79
C MET A 1 0.55 -31.03 -5.81
N ALA A 2 1.39 -30.02 -6.08
CA ALA A 2 1.40 -28.79 -5.29
C ALA A 2 0.41 -27.81 -5.92
N GLU A 3 -0.42 -27.17 -5.09
CA GLU A 3 -1.33 -26.11 -5.55
C GLU A 3 -0.61 -24.76 -5.50
N VAL A 4 -0.92 -23.92 -6.49
CA VAL A 4 -0.40 -22.56 -6.63
C VAL A 4 -1.47 -21.59 -6.16
N LEU A 5 -1.19 -20.83 -5.10
CA LEU A 5 -2.09 -19.79 -4.57
C LEU A 5 -1.57 -18.42 -4.98
N THR A 6 -2.43 -17.60 -5.58
CA THR A 6 -2.16 -16.17 -5.81
C THR A 6 -2.92 -15.31 -4.81
N VAL A 7 -2.21 -14.41 -4.13
CA VAL A 7 -2.82 -13.46 -3.18
C VAL A 7 -2.40 -12.04 -3.55
N LEU A 8 -3.38 -11.17 -3.76
CA LEU A 8 -3.16 -9.73 -3.95
C LEU A 8 -3.43 -8.99 -2.64
N GLN A 9 -2.50 -8.11 -2.26
CA GLN A 9 -2.61 -7.25 -1.08
C GLN A 9 -2.35 -5.81 -1.48
N GLU A 10 -3.25 -4.93 -1.09
CA GLU A 10 -3.14 -3.49 -1.34
C GLU A 10 -2.64 -2.78 -0.08
N PHE A 11 -1.70 -1.86 -0.26
CA PHE A 11 -1.13 -1.04 0.81
C PHE A 11 -1.28 0.44 0.45
N ASP A 12 -2.02 1.20 1.25
CA ASP A 12 -2.16 2.65 1.05
C ASP A 12 -0.87 3.37 1.45
N VAL A 13 -0.29 4.15 0.54
CA VAL A 13 0.97 4.89 0.77
C VAL A 13 0.75 6.07 1.75
N PHE A 14 -0.49 6.52 1.96
CA PHE A 14 -0.80 7.67 2.83
C PHE A 14 -1.09 7.30 4.28
N GLY A 15 -0.28 7.83 5.20
CA GLY A 15 -0.52 7.75 6.64
C GLY A 15 -1.47 8.86 7.09
N ASN A 16 -2.62 8.47 7.65
CA ASN A 16 -3.57 9.32 8.37
C ASN A 16 -4.12 10.55 7.60
N GLY A 17 -5.21 10.32 6.86
CA GLY A 17 -6.50 11.00 7.09
C GLY A 17 -6.69 12.48 6.72
N ASP A 18 -5.67 13.35 6.79
CA ASP A 18 -5.91 14.80 6.77
C ASP A 18 -5.07 15.61 5.76
N ALA A 19 -4.05 15.01 5.11
CA ALA A 19 -3.17 15.71 4.17
C ALA A 19 -3.48 15.44 2.68
N SER A 20 -4.42 14.54 2.39
CA SER A 20 -4.80 14.19 1.02
C SER A 20 -5.91 15.13 0.50
N PRO A 21 -5.82 15.66 -0.73
CA PRO A 21 -6.89 16.41 -1.36
C PRO A 21 -8.21 15.64 -1.35
N TYR A 22 -9.31 16.37 -1.25
CA TYR A 22 -10.62 15.72 -1.16
C TYR A 22 -10.97 14.96 -2.45
N GLY A 23 -11.37 13.70 -2.29
CA GLY A 23 -11.81 12.85 -3.40
C GLY A 23 -10.68 12.35 -4.29
N ILE A 24 -9.44 12.38 -3.78
CA ILE A 24 -8.30 11.71 -4.40
C ILE A 24 -8.36 10.20 -4.13
N ASP A 25 -8.08 9.38 -5.14
CA ASP A 25 -7.83 7.94 -4.95
C ASP A 25 -6.39 7.77 -4.46
N THR A 26 -6.20 7.45 -3.18
CA THR A 26 -4.88 7.45 -2.58
C THR A 26 -3.96 6.43 -3.25
N PRO A 27 -2.69 6.79 -3.48
CA PRO A 27 -1.69 5.88 -4.00
C PRO A 27 -1.57 4.61 -3.19
N LYS A 28 -1.48 3.49 -3.90
CA LYS A 28 -1.36 2.15 -3.33
C LYS A 28 -0.16 1.42 -3.91
N ILE A 29 0.42 0.55 -3.10
CA ILE A 29 1.34 -0.51 -3.53
C ILE A 29 0.57 -1.83 -3.47
N ASN A 30 0.52 -2.53 -4.59
CA ASN A 30 -0.12 -3.85 -4.65
C ASN A 30 0.97 -4.92 -4.71
N ALA A 31 0.96 -5.83 -3.74
CA ALA A 31 1.84 -6.98 -3.69
C ALA A 31 1.08 -8.24 -4.11
N GLN A 32 1.60 -8.92 -5.13
CA GLN A 32 1.09 -10.19 -5.59
C GLN A 32 2.05 -11.30 -5.18
N PHE A 33 1.55 -12.25 -4.41
CA PHE A 33 2.31 -13.40 -3.92
C PHE A 33 1.89 -14.66 -4.64
N VAL A 34 2.85 -15.54 -4.89
CA VAL A 34 2.64 -16.89 -5.39
C VAL A 34 3.20 -17.87 -4.36
N GLY A 35 2.34 -18.75 -3.86
CA GLY A 35 2.73 -19.77 -2.89
C GLY A 35 2.61 -21.18 -3.45
N VAL A 36 3.57 -22.04 -3.11
CA VAL A 36 3.55 -23.49 -3.38
C VAL A 36 3.42 -24.20 -2.04
N THR A 37 2.27 -24.80 -1.78
CA THR A 37 2.05 -25.55 -0.53
C THR A 37 1.99 -27.05 -0.81
N PRO A 38 2.72 -27.89 -0.04
CA PRO A 38 2.60 -29.33 -0.17
C PRO A 38 1.18 -29.77 0.22
N ALA A 39 0.62 -30.76 -0.48
CA ALA A 39 -0.76 -31.26 -0.28
C ALA A 39 -1.08 -31.71 1.17
N VAL A 40 -0.06 -31.93 2.02
CA VAL A 40 -0.22 -32.29 3.44
C VAL A 40 -0.41 -31.06 4.35
N ALA A 41 0.01 -29.87 3.91
CA ALA A 41 -0.27 -28.59 4.59
C ALA A 41 -1.70 -28.10 4.37
N PHE A 42 -2.45 -28.76 3.48
CA PHE A 42 -3.88 -28.56 3.19
C PHE A 42 -4.80 -29.34 4.14
N ASP A 43 -4.38 -29.58 5.39
CA ASP A 43 -5.39 -29.84 6.42
C ASP A 43 -6.26 -28.58 6.52
N VAL A 44 -7.56 -28.71 6.18
CA VAL A 44 -8.56 -27.64 6.17
C VAL A 44 -8.57 -26.85 7.49
N HIS A 45 -8.10 -27.46 8.57
CA HIS A 45 -7.95 -26.83 9.87
C HIS A 45 -6.75 -25.86 10.01
N ASN A 46 -5.69 -26.00 9.21
CA ASN A 46 -4.47 -25.19 9.32
C ASN A 46 -4.40 -24.01 8.34
N GLN A 47 -5.14 -24.06 7.23
CA GLN A 47 -5.23 -22.96 6.26
C GLN A 47 -5.63 -21.61 6.89
N PRO A 48 -6.69 -21.53 7.73
CA PRO A 48 -7.10 -20.25 8.31
C PRO A 48 -6.01 -19.67 9.22
N LYS A 49 -5.22 -20.53 9.88
CA LYS A 49 -4.16 -20.09 10.79
C LYS A 49 -2.97 -19.53 10.02
N LEU A 50 -2.52 -20.19 8.96
CA LEU A 50 -1.42 -19.72 8.11
C LEU A 50 -1.79 -18.40 7.41
N ALA A 51 -2.99 -18.31 6.84
CA ALA A 51 -3.48 -17.08 6.22
C ALA A 51 -3.57 -15.92 7.23
N ARG A 52 -4.04 -16.18 8.45
CA ARG A 52 -4.10 -15.16 9.52
C ARG A 52 -2.72 -14.70 9.98
N VAL A 53 -1.75 -15.61 10.10
CA VAL A 53 -0.38 -15.26 10.49
C VAL A 53 0.26 -14.38 9.44
N ASN A 54 0.14 -14.74 8.16
CA ASN A 54 0.70 -13.95 7.06
C ASN A 54 0.00 -12.58 6.95
N ALA A 55 -1.33 -12.53 7.09
CA ALA A 55 -2.07 -11.26 7.12
C ALA A 55 -1.66 -10.35 8.30
N ARG A 56 -1.36 -10.91 9.47
CA ARG A 56 -0.82 -10.15 10.61
C ARG A 56 0.57 -9.61 10.31
N LYS A 57 1.48 -10.46 9.83
CA LYS A 57 2.83 -10.04 9.43
C LYS A 57 2.81 -8.92 8.39
N LEU A 58 1.93 -9.02 7.39
CA LEU A 58 1.74 -7.98 6.39
C LEU A 58 1.30 -6.65 7.00
N ARG A 59 0.34 -6.67 7.94
CA ARG A 59 -0.08 -5.46 8.67
C ARG A 59 1.05 -4.88 9.51
N ASP A 60 1.85 -5.72 10.16
CA ASP A 60 2.98 -5.28 10.97
C ASP A 60 4.06 -4.63 10.08
N ILE A 61 4.33 -5.21 8.89
CA ILE A 61 5.22 -4.64 7.87
C ILE A 61 4.69 -3.29 7.39
N GLU A 62 3.40 -3.22 7.02
CA GLU A 62 2.72 -1.99 6.60
C GLU A 62 2.89 -0.90 7.66
N GLN A 63 2.58 -1.23 8.91
CA GLN A 63 2.65 -0.27 10.01
C GLN A 63 4.08 0.19 10.25
N ALA A 64 5.06 -0.71 10.21
CA ALA A 64 6.46 -0.38 10.40
C ALA A 64 6.98 0.55 9.28
N VAL A 65 6.69 0.23 8.02
CA VAL A 65 7.07 1.08 6.87
C VAL A 65 6.38 2.44 6.97
N ARG A 66 5.08 2.48 7.27
CA ARG A 66 4.33 3.73 7.45
C ARG A 66 4.94 4.60 8.54
N GLN A 67 5.29 4.02 9.70
CA GLN A 67 5.91 4.74 10.80
C GLN A 67 7.31 5.25 10.44
N GLN A 68 8.10 4.46 9.72
CA GLN A 68 9.43 4.84 9.26
C GLN A 68 9.40 6.06 8.32
N PHE A 69 8.40 6.14 7.44
CA PHE A 69 8.30 7.17 6.42
C PHE A 69 7.31 8.31 6.75
N ALA A 70 6.62 8.25 7.90
CA ALA A 70 5.61 9.25 8.26
C ALA A 70 6.09 10.72 8.16
N PRO A 71 7.30 11.09 8.62
CA PRO A 71 7.80 12.46 8.47
C PRO A 71 7.92 12.91 7.01
N GLN A 72 8.42 12.05 6.13
CA GLN A 72 8.65 12.34 4.72
C GLN A 72 7.34 12.33 3.92
N LEU A 73 6.40 11.45 4.30
CA LEU A 73 5.08 11.39 3.68
C LEU A 73 4.27 12.66 3.97
N ASN A 74 4.46 13.29 5.13
CA ASN A 74 3.81 14.57 5.46
C ASN A 74 4.34 15.75 4.64
N THR A 75 5.53 15.63 4.03
CA THR A 75 6.14 16.67 3.20
C THR A 75 5.98 16.39 1.70
N LEU A 76 5.36 15.26 1.32
CA LEU A 76 5.06 14.96 -0.08
C LEU A 76 4.11 16.01 -0.68
N GLY A 77 4.34 16.34 -1.95
CA GLY A 77 3.60 17.40 -2.66
C GLY A 77 4.27 18.77 -2.55
N GLY A 78 5.45 18.86 -1.92
CA GLY A 78 6.32 20.03 -2.03
C GLY A 78 6.81 20.29 -3.47
N PRO A 79 7.39 21.47 -3.75
CA PRO A 79 7.78 21.88 -5.10
C PRO A 79 8.96 21.08 -5.69
N ASP A 80 9.71 20.34 -4.85
CA ASP A 80 10.83 19.52 -5.30
C ASP A 80 10.34 18.13 -5.75
N LEU A 81 10.18 17.99 -7.07
CA LEU A 81 9.81 16.74 -7.71
C LEU A 81 10.84 15.62 -7.44
N ALA A 82 12.13 15.93 -7.44
CA ALA A 82 13.17 14.92 -7.29
C ALA A 82 13.19 14.35 -5.88
N GLU A 83 13.01 15.21 -4.87
CA GLU A 83 12.85 14.80 -3.48
C GLU A 83 11.62 13.90 -3.30
N ASN A 84 10.47 14.32 -3.82
CA ASN A 84 9.23 13.56 -3.72
C ASN A 84 9.36 12.15 -4.35
N LEU A 85 9.95 12.05 -5.54
CA LEU A 85 10.19 10.76 -6.20
C LEU A 85 11.19 9.89 -5.44
N GLY A 86 12.21 10.51 -4.84
CA GLY A 86 13.17 9.81 -3.98
C GLY A 86 12.50 9.17 -2.76
N VAL A 87 11.60 9.90 -2.09
CA VAL A 87 10.82 9.37 -0.95
C VAL A 87 9.96 8.18 -1.37
N ILE A 88 9.24 8.29 -2.50
CA ILE A 88 8.39 7.21 -3.02
C ILE A 88 9.22 5.97 -3.35
N GLN A 89 10.37 6.14 -4.01
CA GLN A 89 11.27 5.05 -4.34
C GLN A 89 11.78 4.35 -3.06
N GLN A 90 12.24 5.11 -2.07
CA GLN A 90 12.73 4.55 -0.81
C GLN A 90 11.66 3.79 -0.06
N LEU A 91 10.42 4.29 -0.06
CA LEU A 91 9.28 3.61 0.57
C LEU A 91 8.97 2.27 -0.11
N ILE A 92 8.88 2.24 -1.44
CA ILE A 92 8.60 1.00 -2.19
C ILE A 92 9.73 -0.02 -1.96
N THR A 93 10.98 0.43 -1.99
CA THR A 93 12.14 -0.42 -1.71
C THR A 93 12.10 -0.98 -0.29
N ALA A 94 11.86 -0.14 0.72
CA ALA A 94 11.78 -0.58 2.10
C ALA A 94 10.63 -1.58 2.32
N PHE A 95 9.49 -1.37 1.67
CA PHE A 95 8.38 -2.32 1.70
C PHE A 95 8.77 -3.67 1.08
N LYS A 96 9.39 -3.67 -0.10
CA LYS A 96 9.90 -4.89 -0.75
C LYS A 96 10.90 -5.63 0.15
N ASP A 97 11.88 -4.92 0.71
CA ASP A 97 12.92 -5.52 1.55
C ASP A 97 12.31 -6.16 2.81
N ARG A 98 11.28 -5.52 3.39
CA ARG A 98 10.53 -6.10 4.53
C ARG A 98 9.74 -7.34 4.15
N LEU A 99 9.10 -7.36 2.98
CA LEU A 99 8.44 -8.57 2.50
C LEU A 99 9.45 -9.71 2.38
N GLU A 100 10.60 -9.47 1.74
CA GLU A 100 11.66 -10.47 1.54
C GLU A 100 12.26 -11.00 2.85
N GLN A 101 12.41 -10.14 3.86
CA GLN A 101 13.01 -10.51 5.15
C GLN A 101 12.01 -11.17 6.11
N ASP A 102 10.79 -10.63 6.20
CA ASP A 102 9.88 -10.92 7.32
C ASP A 102 8.72 -11.86 6.91
N LEU A 103 8.41 -11.94 5.60
CA LEU A 103 7.25 -12.67 5.08
C LEU A 103 7.60 -13.81 4.11
N LEU A 104 8.46 -13.55 3.12
CA LEU A 104 8.72 -14.52 2.05
C LEU A 104 9.46 -15.74 2.61
N VAL A 105 9.16 -16.89 2.01
CA VAL A 105 9.80 -18.17 2.32
C VAL A 105 10.17 -18.79 0.99
N PRO A 106 11.48 -18.94 0.67
CA PRO A 106 11.92 -19.50 -0.60
C PRO A 106 11.20 -20.81 -0.93
N GLU A 107 10.75 -20.95 -2.18
CA GLU A 107 10.06 -22.15 -2.69
C GLU A 107 8.70 -22.46 -2.04
N GLN A 108 8.19 -21.59 -1.16
CA GLN A 108 6.90 -21.78 -0.47
C GLN A 108 5.97 -20.57 -0.58
N LEU A 109 6.52 -19.37 -0.51
CA LEU A 109 5.80 -18.10 -0.66
C LEU A 109 6.76 -17.06 -1.25
N GLU A 110 6.54 -16.72 -2.50
CA GLU A 110 7.38 -15.82 -3.28
C GLU A 110 6.59 -14.58 -3.70
N LEU A 111 7.30 -13.48 -3.87
CA LEU A 111 6.74 -12.24 -4.40
C LEU A 111 6.81 -12.31 -5.93
N GLU A 112 5.65 -12.34 -6.58
CA GLU A 112 5.56 -12.37 -8.04
C GLU A 112 5.73 -10.97 -8.62
N SER A 113 5.02 -9.98 -8.04
CA SER A 113 5.14 -8.60 -8.49
C SER A 113 4.77 -7.58 -7.41
N LEU A 114 5.34 -6.40 -7.55
CA LEU A 114 4.88 -5.17 -6.89
C LEU A 114 4.43 -4.20 -7.98
N THR A 115 3.21 -3.69 -7.85
CA THR A 115 2.68 -2.66 -8.73
C THR A 115 2.23 -1.45 -7.91
N THR A 116 2.08 -0.32 -8.58
CA THR A 116 1.57 0.91 -7.96
C THR A 116 0.35 1.41 -8.70
N SER A 117 -0.60 1.98 -7.96
CA SER A 117 -1.86 2.52 -8.50
C SER A 117 -2.29 3.77 -7.72
N GLY A 118 -3.34 4.46 -8.17
CA GLY A 118 -3.89 5.67 -7.53
C GLY A 118 -3.26 6.98 -8.02
N GLU A 119 -3.67 8.07 -7.38
CA GLU A 119 -3.36 9.46 -7.76
C GLU A 119 -2.24 10.05 -6.88
N TRP A 120 -1.04 10.22 -7.44
CA TRP A 120 0.14 10.65 -6.70
C TRP A 120 0.17 12.17 -6.48
N LEU A 121 0.28 12.62 -5.22
CA LEU A 121 0.33 14.05 -4.86
C LEU A 121 1.43 14.82 -5.59
N THR A 122 2.58 14.17 -5.82
CA THR A 122 3.70 14.70 -6.60
C THR A 122 3.29 15.22 -7.98
N TYR A 123 2.22 14.67 -8.56
CA TYR A 123 1.68 15.04 -9.87
C TYR A 123 0.28 15.64 -9.80
N TRP A 124 -0.23 15.89 -8.60
CA TRP A 124 -1.55 16.47 -8.39
C TRP A 124 -1.58 17.94 -8.81
N GLN A 125 -2.68 18.36 -9.43
CA GLN A 125 -2.84 19.72 -9.96
C GLN A 125 -3.97 20.44 -9.22
N ASP A 126 -3.65 21.11 -8.12
CA ASP A 126 -4.62 21.83 -7.29
C ASP A 126 -5.39 22.92 -8.08
N GLU A 127 -4.76 23.48 -9.11
CA GLU A 127 -5.37 24.55 -9.91
C GLU A 127 -6.28 24.06 -11.03
N ALA A 128 -6.35 22.75 -11.28
CA ALA A 128 -7.18 22.20 -12.33
C ALA A 128 -8.67 22.56 -12.08
N PRO A 129 -9.43 23.04 -13.09
CA PRO A 129 -10.80 23.51 -12.89
C PRO A 129 -11.73 22.49 -12.22
N LEU A 130 -11.57 21.20 -12.55
CA LEU A 130 -12.36 20.12 -11.95
C LEU A 130 -11.98 19.83 -10.49
N VAL A 131 -10.72 19.99 -10.11
CA VAL A 131 -10.26 19.83 -8.71
C VAL A 131 -10.88 20.92 -7.84
N ARG A 132 -10.80 22.19 -8.28
CA ARG A 132 -11.45 23.32 -7.59
C ARG A 132 -12.96 23.15 -7.49
N ALA A 133 -13.61 22.65 -8.54
CA ALA A 133 -15.05 22.39 -8.52
C ALA A 133 -15.44 21.31 -7.50
N LYS A 134 -14.66 20.22 -7.38
CA LYS A 134 -14.86 19.17 -6.36
C LYS A 134 -14.70 19.70 -4.94
N GLU A 135 -13.69 20.54 -4.70
CA GLU A 135 -13.49 21.15 -3.37
C GLU A 135 -14.60 22.13 -2.99
N GLN A 136 -15.08 22.94 -3.93
CA GLN A 136 -16.21 23.84 -3.72
C GLN A 136 -17.50 23.08 -3.44
N GLN A 137 -17.72 21.94 -4.09
CA GLN A 137 -18.85 21.05 -3.76
C GLN A 137 -18.76 20.54 -2.32
N ARG A 138 -17.57 20.20 -1.82
CA ARG A 138 -17.37 19.80 -0.42
C ARG A 138 -17.75 20.90 0.56
N THR A 139 -17.35 22.15 0.32
CA THR A 139 -17.68 23.26 1.24
C THR A 139 -19.17 23.60 1.24
N ASN A 140 -19.88 23.26 0.17
CA ASN A 140 -21.31 23.52 -0.01
C ASN A 140 -22.21 22.35 0.39
N LEU A 141 -21.66 21.20 0.78
CA LEU A 141 -22.44 20.10 1.36
C LEU A 141 -23.06 20.58 2.69
N PRO A 142 -24.37 20.32 2.93
CA PRO A 142 -24.99 20.65 4.20
C PRO A 142 -24.20 19.99 5.34
N LYS A 143 -23.75 20.80 6.30
CA LYS A 143 -23.18 20.31 7.56
C LYS A 143 -24.33 19.88 8.47
N ASP A 144 -25.07 18.86 8.07
CA ASP A 144 -26.14 18.31 8.91
C ASP A 144 -25.52 17.31 9.90
N PHE A 145 -25.20 17.82 11.09
CA PHE A 145 -25.27 17.10 12.37
C PHE A 145 -25.86 18.03 13.42
#